data_AF-A0A7W1IVA4-F1
#
_entry.id   AF-A0A7W1IVA4-F1
#
_cell.length_a   1.000
_cell.length_b   1.000
_cell.length_c   1.000
_cell.angle_alpha   90.00
_cell.angle_beta   90.00
_cell.angle_gamma   90.00
#
_symmetry.space_group_name_H-M   'P 1'
#
loop_
_entity.id
_entity.type
_entity.pdbx_description
1 polymer ?
#
loop_
_entity_poly.entity_id
_entity_poly.type
_entity_poly.pdbx_seq_one_letter_code
_entity_poly.pdbx_strand_id
1 'polypeptide(L)'
;MQMTDPQRRTLEQLIGIGGRPVFPVDLRQRLVDRIEDPVRGLELREPLWLGKEKVTDHGRCEGKFQASILGEGPAFEHSAKSAVGVLLHRAIEVEVGSRDELDPHAVAARAADRLVENEARFAEYWRTLSGLDQDEVLMDVVRRVVLFRATFPSLRHLRSDLG
;
A
#
# COMPACT_ATOMS: atom_id res chain seq x y z
N MET A 1 -16.80 12.95 -19.43
CA MET A 1 -16.89 13.10 -17.96
C MET A 1 -16.25 14.42 -17.55
N GLN A 2 -16.89 15.24 -16.71
CA GLN A 2 -16.25 16.45 -16.20
C GLN A 2 -15.35 16.07 -15.02
N MET A 3 -14.03 16.08 -15.23
CA MET A 3 -13.04 15.86 -14.18
C MET A 3 -12.83 17.13 -13.36
N THR A 4 -12.56 16.98 -12.07
CA THR A 4 -12.09 18.10 -11.23
C THR A 4 -10.69 18.51 -11.66
N ASP A 5 -10.29 19.76 -11.40
CA ASP A 5 -8.92 20.20 -11.71
C ASP A 5 -7.83 19.37 -11.00
N PRO A 6 -7.99 18.97 -9.71
CA PRO A 6 -7.08 18.00 -9.09
C PRO A 6 -7.01 16.66 -9.83
N GLN A 7 -8.14 16.10 -10.24
CA GLN A 7 -8.15 14.83 -10.99
C GLN A 7 -7.42 14.96 -12.34
N ARG A 8 -7.60 16.08 -13.04
CA ARG A 8 -6.90 16.36 -14.31
C ARG A 8 -5.40 16.46 -14.12
N ARG A 9 -4.92 17.06 -13.03
CA ARG A 9 -3.49 17.08 -12.71
C ARG A 9 -2.96 15.69 -12.38
N THR A 10 -3.69 14.89 -11.61
CA THR A 10 -3.29 13.51 -11.24
C THR A 10 -3.16 12.61 -12.47
N LEU A 11 -4.27 12.43 -13.21
CA LEU A 11 -4.29 12.67 -14.64
C LEU A 11 -2.97 12.66 -15.46
N GLU A 12 -2.61 13.89 -15.81
CA GLU A 12 -1.52 14.28 -16.70
C GLU A 12 -0.13 14.06 -16.09
N GLN A 13 0.02 14.25 -14.77
CA GLN A 13 1.34 14.33 -14.13
C GLN A 13 1.77 13.05 -13.41
N LEU A 14 0.82 12.22 -12.94
CA LEU A 14 1.12 11.03 -12.13
C LEU A 14 0.77 9.72 -12.84
N ILE A 15 -0.40 9.64 -13.46
CA ILE A 15 -0.86 8.41 -14.14
C ILE A 15 -0.29 8.37 -15.56
N GLY A 16 -0.42 9.47 -16.30
CA GLY A 16 0.02 9.58 -17.68
C GLY A 16 -0.97 8.93 -18.65
N ILE A 17 -1.39 9.71 -19.64
CA ILE A 17 -2.25 9.28 -20.77
C ILE A 17 -1.48 9.22 -22.10
N GLY A 18 -0.17 9.46 -22.05
CA GLY A 18 0.70 9.38 -23.22
C GLY A 18 0.97 7.94 -23.65
N GLY A 19 1.65 7.78 -24.80
CA GLY A 19 2.12 6.46 -25.25
C GLY A 19 2.94 5.77 -24.15
N ARG A 20 2.73 4.45 -23.98
CA ARG A 20 3.53 3.67 -23.03
C ARG A 20 5.02 3.86 -23.32
N PRO A 21 5.87 4.06 -22.30
CA PRO A 21 7.30 4.13 -22.52
C PRO A 21 7.76 2.86 -23.24
N VAL A 22 8.53 3.02 -24.32
CA VAL A 22 9.20 1.91 -24.98
C VAL A 22 10.52 1.69 -24.28
N PHE A 23 10.66 0.54 -23.63
CA PHE A 23 11.89 0.17 -22.96
C PHE A 23 12.78 -0.66 -23.91
N PRO A 24 14.12 -0.55 -23.81
CA PRO A 24 15.03 -1.46 -24.49
C PRO A 24 14.70 -2.92 -24.18
N VAL A 25 14.78 -3.79 -25.19
CA VAL A 25 14.44 -5.23 -25.07
C VAL A 25 15.28 -5.96 -24.01
N ASP A 26 16.47 -5.44 -23.73
CA ASP A 26 17.43 -5.99 -22.78
C ASP A 26 17.30 -5.42 -21.35
N LEU A 27 16.46 -4.40 -21.15
CA LEU A 27 16.39 -3.68 -19.87
C LEU A 27 16.04 -4.61 -18.71
N ARG A 28 15.09 -5.52 -18.92
CA ARG A 28 14.70 -6.51 -17.91
C ARG A 28 15.92 -7.32 -17.47
N GLN A 29 16.67 -7.87 -18.42
CA GLN A 29 17.82 -8.70 -18.10
C GLN A 29 18.91 -7.89 -17.41
N ARG A 30 19.20 -6.68 -17.89
CA ARG A 30 20.17 -5.77 -17.23
C ARG A 30 19.80 -5.43 -15.79
N LEU A 31 18.51 -5.25 -15.49
CA LEU A 31 18.03 -5.01 -14.12
C LEU A 31 18.20 -6.25 -13.24
N VAL A 32 17.88 -7.43 -13.77
CA VAL A 32 18.09 -8.71 -13.08
C VAL A 32 19.57 -8.91 -12.79
N ASP A 33 20.44 -8.83 -13.79
CA ASP A 33 21.89 -8.99 -13.63
C ASP A 33 22.45 -8.01 -12.60
N ARG A 34 22.04 -6.74 -12.65
CA ARG A 34 22.46 -5.72 -11.67
C ARG A 34 22.07 -6.07 -10.23
N ILE A 35 20.96 -6.77 -10.01
CA ILE A 35 20.48 -7.16 -8.69
C ILE A 35 21.12 -8.49 -8.25
N GLU A 36 21.21 -9.46 -9.16
CA GLU A 36 21.62 -10.83 -8.86
C GLU A 36 23.14 -11.02 -8.89
N ASP A 37 23.87 -10.34 -9.77
CA ASP A 37 25.32 -10.52 -9.90
C ASP A 37 26.10 -10.19 -8.61
N PRO A 38 25.78 -9.11 -7.87
CA PRO A 38 26.46 -8.83 -6.61
C PRO A 38 26.26 -9.91 -5.53
N VAL A 39 25.17 -10.69 -5.61
CA VAL A 39 24.83 -11.73 -4.63
C VAL A 39 25.18 -13.15 -5.10
N ARG A 40 25.51 -13.33 -6.39
CA ARG A 40 25.77 -14.64 -7.00
C ARG A 40 26.92 -15.42 -6.34
N GLY A 41 27.89 -14.72 -5.77
CA GLY A 41 29.04 -15.31 -5.06
C GLY A 41 28.91 -15.35 -3.54
N LEU A 42 27.77 -14.96 -2.97
CA LEU A 42 27.57 -14.95 -1.52
C LEU A 42 27.17 -16.35 -1.04
N GLU A 43 28.03 -16.97 -0.24
CA GLU A 43 27.69 -18.18 0.52
C GLU A 43 27.12 -17.78 1.88
N LEU A 44 25.79 -17.84 2.00
CA LEU A 44 25.10 -17.62 3.27
C LEU A 44 24.90 -18.96 3.99
N ARG A 45 25.19 -19.01 5.29
CA ARG A 45 24.92 -20.19 6.13
C ARG A 45 23.43 -20.50 6.22
N GLU A 46 22.60 -19.46 6.23
CA GLU A 46 21.14 -19.54 6.25
C GLU A 46 20.54 -18.52 5.26
N PRO A 47 19.36 -18.80 4.67
CA PRO A 47 18.69 -17.85 3.78
C PRO A 47 18.38 -16.53 4.50
N LEU A 48 18.80 -15.42 3.92
CA LEU A 48 18.53 -14.08 4.45
C LEU A 48 17.35 -13.44 3.72
N TRP A 49 16.24 -13.19 4.42
CA TRP A 49 15.11 -12.45 3.87
C TRP A 49 15.26 -10.93 4.11
N LEU A 50 15.50 -10.20 3.03
CA LEU A 50 15.65 -8.74 3.02
C LEU A 50 14.45 -8.05 2.36
N GLY A 51 13.65 -7.37 3.18
CA GLY A 51 12.64 -6.42 2.71
C GLY A 51 13.20 -5.00 2.63
N LYS A 52 12.46 -4.11 1.96
CA LYS A 52 12.77 -2.68 1.86
C LYS A 52 13.07 -2.02 3.21
N GLU A 53 12.32 -2.38 4.25
CA GLU A 53 12.51 -1.86 5.61
C GLU A 53 13.90 -2.18 6.15
N LYS A 54 14.31 -3.45 6.10
CA LYS A 54 15.64 -3.91 6.56
C LYS A 54 16.78 -3.20 5.82
N VAL A 55 16.66 -3.05 4.50
CA VAL A 55 17.64 -2.30 3.69
C VAL A 55 17.70 -0.82 4.10
N THR A 56 16.55 -0.21 4.39
CA THR A 56 16.48 1.18 4.87
C THR A 56 17.09 1.33 6.26
N ASP A 57 16.86 0.37 7.14
CA ASP A 57 17.45 0.35 8.48
C ASP A 57 18.96 0.25 8.42
N HIS A 58 19.53 -0.60 7.56
CA HIS A 58 20.97 -0.68 7.35
C HIS A 58 21.55 0.69 6.93
N GLY A 59 20.88 1.38 6.00
CA GLY A 59 21.31 2.71 5.56
C GLY A 59 21.21 3.80 6.62
N ARG A 60 20.44 3.59 7.70
CA ARG A 60 20.28 4.54 8.81
C ARG A 60 21.15 4.21 10.01
N CYS A 61 21.19 2.93 10.40
CA CYS A 61 21.86 2.42 11.58
C CYS A 61 22.13 0.91 11.43
N GLU A 62 23.39 0.54 11.28
CA GLU A 62 23.81 -0.86 11.17
C GLU A 62 23.40 -1.70 12.40
N GLY A 63 23.53 -1.15 13.61
CA GLY A 63 23.11 -1.86 14.83
C GLY A 63 21.61 -2.18 14.85
N LYS A 64 20.76 -1.27 14.38
CA LYS A 64 19.31 -1.51 14.26
C LYS A 64 19.03 -2.61 13.23
N PHE A 65 19.73 -2.60 12.09
CA PHE A 65 19.62 -3.65 11.11
C PHE A 65 20.01 -5.02 11.69
N GLN A 66 21.13 -5.11 12.41
CA GLN A 66 21.57 -6.36 13.04
C GLN A 66 20.53 -6.87 14.04
N ALA A 67 20.03 -6.02 14.93
CA ALA A 67 18.96 -6.38 15.87
C ALA A 67 17.69 -6.88 15.15
N SER A 68 17.34 -6.28 14.01
CA SER A 68 16.20 -6.70 13.18
C SER A 68 16.42 -8.06 12.51
N ILE A 69 17.63 -8.34 12.01
CA ILE A 69 17.97 -9.65 11.43
C ILE A 69 17.98 -10.74 12.49
N LEU A 70 18.49 -10.44 13.68
CA LEU A 70 18.55 -11.36 14.82
C LEU A 70 17.20 -11.54 15.53
N GLY A 71 16.17 -10.76 15.17
CA GLY A 71 14.84 -10.85 15.77
C GLY A 71 14.81 -10.40 17.24
N GLU A 72 15.72 -9.52 17.65
CA GLU A 72 15.83 -9.04 19.03
C GLU A 72 14.72 -8.05 19.42
N GLY A 73 14.05 -7.46 18.42
CA GLY A 73 12.93 -6.56 18.64
C GLY A 73 11.64 -7.30 19.00
N PRO A 74 10.70 -6.64 19.70
CA PRO A 74 9.36 -7.19 19.90
C PRO A 74 8.68 -7.43 18.54
N ALA A 75 7.69 -8.32 18.53
CA ALA A 75 6.84 -8.47 17.36
C ALA A 75 6.20 -7.11 17.01
N PHE A 76 6.04 -6.84 15.72
CA PHE A 76 5.35 -5.63 15.29
C PHE A 76 3.90 -5.65 15.79
N GLU A 77 3.48 -4.53 16.39
CA GLU A 77 2.12 -4.28 16.85
C GLU A 77 1.60 -3.00 16.19
N HIS A 78 0.30 -2.98 15.87
CA HIS A 78 -0.29 -1.79 15.30
C HIS A 78 -0.44 -0.69 16.36
N SER A 79 0.10 0.47 16.04
CA SER A 79 -0.39 1.74 16.59
C SER A 79 -1.64 2.21 15.83
N ALA A 80 -2.42 3.12 16.42
CA ALA A 80 -3.55 3.78 15.75
C ALA A 80 -3.17 4.33 14.36
N LYS A 81 -2.01 4.98 14.26
CA LYS A 81 -1.51 5.52 12.99
C LYS A 81 -1.28 4.43 11.94
N SER A 82 -0.65 3.33 12.34
CA SER A 82 -0.38 2.21 11.42
C SER A 82 -1.65 1.47 11.02
N ALA A 83 -2.60 1.30 11.95
CA ALA A 83 -3.90 0.67 11.71
C ALA A 83 -4.74 1.47 10.70
N VAL A 84 -4.84 2.79 10.90
CA VAL A 84 -5.49 3.69 9.92
C VAL A 84 -4.80 3.59 8.55
N GLY A 85 -3.46 3.51 8.53
CA GLY A 85 -2.69 3.39 7.30
C GLY A 85 -3.06 2.12 6.50
N VAL A 86 -2.98 0.95 7.14
CA VAL A 86 -3.31 -0.32 6.46
C VAL A 86 -4.78 -0.40 6.08
N LEU A 87 -5.68 0.10 6.93
CA LEU A 87 -7.11 0.14 6.64
C LEU A 87 -7.42 1.06 5.44
N LEU A 88 -6.77 2.21 5.35
CA LEU A 88 -6.91 3.11 4.20
C LEU A 88 -6.44 2.47 2.90
N HIS A 89 -5.31 1.76 2.91
CA HIS A 89 -4.84 1.03 1.74
C HIS A 89 -5.88 0.00 1.30
N ARG A 90 -6.42 -0.78 2.23
CA ARG A 90 -7.49 -1.74 1.92
C ARG A 90 -8.78 -1.06 1.44
N ALA A 91 -9.14 0.10 1.99
CA ALA A 91 -10.30 0.88 1.56
C ALA A 91 -10.15 1.36 0.11
N ILE A 92 -8.97 1.84 -0.29
CA ILE A 92 -8.68 2.22 -1.67
C ILE A 92 -8.73 0.99 -2.60
N GLU A 93 -8.24 -0.17 -2.16
CA GLU A 93 -8.38 -1.42 -2.93
C GLU A 93 -9.85 -1.81 -3.13
N VAL A 94 -10.67 -1.70 -2.09
CA VAL A 94 -12.12 -1.94 -2.18
C VAL A 94 -12.77 -0.95 -3.14
N GLU A 95 -12.45 0.33 -3.02
CA GLU A 95 -12.96 1.40 -3.89
C GLU A 95 -12.66 1.13 -5.37
N VAL A 96 -11.40 0.84 -5.69
CA VAL A 96 -10.95 0.63 -7.07
C VAL A 96 -11.41 -0.72 -7.62
N GLY A 97 -11.51 -1.74 -6.77
CA GLY A 97 -11.84 -3.11 -7.15
C GLY A 97 -13.34 -3.44 -7.18
N SER A 98 -14.19 -2.58 -6.61
CA SER A 98 -15.64 -2.81 -6.59
C SER A 98 -16.26 -2.63 -7.97
N ARG A 99 -17.24 -3.49 -8.29
CA ARG A 99 -17.99 -3.39 -9.55
C ARG A 99 -18.94 -2.21 -9.56
N ASP A 100 -19.57 -1.96 -8.42
CA ASP A 100 -20.55 -0.91 -8.18
C ASP A 100 -19.92 0.21 -7.35
N GLU A 101 -20.45 1.42 -7.52
CA GLU A 101 -20.08 2.56 -6.69
C GLU A 101 -20.64 2.36 -5.28
N LEU A 102 -19.76 2.42 -4.29
CA LEU A 102 -20.13 2.28 -2.88
C LEU A 102 -20.11 3.65 -2.20
N ASP A 103 -20.91 3.84 -1.17
CA ASP A 103 -20.75 4.97 -0.26
C ASP A 103 -19.40 4.87 0.48
N PRO A 104 -18.67 5.98 0.75
CA PRO A 104 -17.38 5.92 1.46
C PRO A 104 -17.41 5.22 2.82
N HIS A 105 -18.51 5.31 3.58
CA HIS A 105 -18.65 4.56 4.84
C HIS A 105 -18.75 3.06 4.58
N ALA A 106 -19.51 2.66 3.56
CA ALA A 106 -19.60 1.26 3.16
C ALA A 106 -18.24 0.71 2.68
N VAL A 107 -17.44 1.53 1.99
CA VAL A 107 -16.05 1.17 1.61
C VAL A 107 -15.19 0.93 2.85
N ALA A 108 -15.20 1.86 3.81
CA ALA A 108 -14.39 1.76 5.03
C ALA A 108 -14.79 0.55 5.88
N ALA A 109 -16.10 0.33 6.09
CA ALA A 109 -16.61 -0.81 6.85
C ALA A 109 -16.21 -2.14 6.20
N ARG A 110 -16.45 -2.28 4.88
CA ARG A 110 -16.08 -3.50 4.14
C ARG A 110 -14.56 -3.74 4.13
N ALA A 111 -13.77 -2.67 4.11
CA ALA A 111 -12.32 -2.77 4.20
C ALA A 111 -11.88 -3.27 5.57
N ALA A 112 -12.53 -2.80 6.65
CA ALA A 112 -12.25 -3.25 8.01
C ALA A 112 -12.59 -4.73 8.18
N ASP A 113 -13.78 -5.16 7.75
CA ASP A 113 -14.21 -6.57 7.81
C ASP A 113 -13.19 -7.48 7.10
N ARG A 114 -12.82 -7.13 5.87
CA ARG A 114 -11.81 -7.88 5.10
C ARG A 114 -10.44 -7.87 5.76
N LEU A 115 -10.05 -6.78 6.39
CA LEU A 115 -8.74 -6.68 7.02
C LEU A 115 -8.68 -7.50 8.31
N VAL A 116 -9.76 -7.50 9.10
CA VAL A 116 -9.92 -8.37 10.27
C VAL A 116 -9.85 -9.85 9.87
N GLU A 117 -10.47 -10.25 8.76
CA GLU A 117 -10.42 -11.63 8.27
C GLU A 117 -9.03 -12.06 7.80
N ASN A 118 -8.28 -11.16 7.16
CA ASN A 118 -7.05 -11.53 6.44
C ASN A 118 -5.75 -11.16 7.18
N GLU A 119 -5.79 -10.31 8.20
CA GLU A 119 -4.61 -9.84 8.92
C GLU A 119 -4.79 -9.97 10.44
N ALA A 120 -4.17 -11.02 11.01
CA ALA A 120 -4.30 -11.36 12.42
C ALA A 120 -3.89 -10.21 13.37
N ARG A 121 -2.83 -9.47 13.04
CA ARG A 121 -2.32 -8.36 13.87
C ARG A 121 -3.27 -7.16 13.87
N PHE A 122 -3.83 -6.83 12.71
CA PHE A 122 -4.86 -5.79 12.63
C PHE A 122 -6.11 -6.24 13.40
N ALA A 123 -6.53 -7.50 13.25
CA ALA A 123 -7.66 -8.05 13.98
C ALA A 123 -7.46 -8.04 15.51
N GLU A 124 -6.24 -8.28 15.98
CA GLU A 124 -5.87 -8.13 17.39
C GLU A 124 -6.03 -6.69 17.85
N TYR A 125 -5.38 -5.74 17.17
CA TYR A 125 -5.52 -4.32 17.45
C TYR A 125 -6.99 -3.87 17.46
N TRP A 126 -7.76 -4.23 16.41
CA TRP A 126 -9.15 -3.85 16.23
C TRP A 126 -10.05 -4.29 17.40
N ARG A 127 -9.82 -5.49 17.94
CA ARG A 127 -10.58 -6.02 19.09
C ARG A 127 -10.27 -5.31 20.41
N THR A 128 -9.16 -4.60 20.51
CA THR A 128 -8.84 -3.81 21.71
C THR A 128 -9.59 -2.48 21.77
N LEU A 129 -10.12 -2.02 20.63
CA LEU A 129 -10.85 -0.77 20.51
C LEU A 129 -12.29 -0.89 20.98
N SER A 130 -12.81 0.17 21.61
CA SER A 130 -14.26 0.29 21.83
C SER A 130 -14.98 0.53 20.50
N GLY A 131 -16.30 0.34 20.46
CA GLY A 131 -17.08 0.67 19.26
C GLY A 131 -16.92 2.12 18.81
N LEU A 132 -16.81 3.06 19.77
CA LEU A 132 -16.58 4.47 19.48
C LEU A 132 -15.18 4.71 18.86
N ASP A 133 -14.14 4.07 19.38
CA ASP A 133 -12.78 4.21 18.83
C ASP A 133 -12.68 3.59 17.43
N GLN A 134 -13.39 2.49 17.19
CA GLN A 134 -13.52 1.91 15.85
C GLN A 134 -14.20 2.88 14.89
N ASP A 135 -15.29 3.53 15.32
CA ASP A 135 -15.99 4.55 14.52
C ASP A 135 -15.08 5.74 14.21
N GLU A 136 -14.25 6.20 15.15
CA GLU A 136 -13.28 7.27 14.90
C GLU A 136 -12.25 6.89 13.82
N VAL A 137 -11.73 5.65 13.88
CA VAL A 137 -10.80 5.13 12.88
C VAL A 137 -11.48 5.02 11.50
N LEU A 138 -12.70 4.49 11.45
CA LEU A 138 -13.49 4.41 10.21
C LEU A 138 -13.73 5.80 9.63
N MET A 139 -14.11 6.78 10.45
CA MET A 139 -14.33 8.15 10.01
C MET A 139 -13.08 8.80 9.45
N ASP A 140 -11.90 8.53 10.01
CA ASP A 140 -10.65 9.03 9.43
C ASP A 140 -10.36 8.42 8.06
N VAL A 141 -10.64 7.14 7.87
CA VAL A 141 -10.52 6.47 6.58
C VAL A 141 -11.54 7.01 5.58
N VAL A 142 -12.80 7.20 5.98
CA VAL A 142 -13.86 7.80 5.15
C VAL A 142 -13.43 9.16 4.60
N ARG A 143 -12.93 10.06 5.45
CA ARG A 143 -12.46 11.39 5.02
C ARG A 143 -11.36 11.28 3.95
N ARG A 144 -10.44 10.32 4.10
CA ARG A 144 -9.33 10.11 3.17
C ARG A 144 -9.77 9.43 1.87
N VAL A 145 -10.79 8.56 1.91
CA VAL A 145 -11.42 8.00 0.70
C VAL A 145 -12.14 9.09 -0.10
N VAL A 146 -12.86 9.99 0.57
CA VAL A 146 -13.48 11.16 -0.08
C VAL A 146 -12.41 12.03 -0.75
N LEU A 147 -11.30 12.31 -0.06
CA LEU A 147 -10.19 13.05 -0.63
C LEU A 147 -9.57 12.32 -1.84
N PHE A 148 -9.42 11.00 -1.76
CA PHE A 148 -8.96 10.17 -2.87
C PHE A 148 -9.89 10.33 -4.09
N ARG A 149 -11.21 10.18 -3.92
CA ARG A 149 -12.18 10.40 -5.01
C ARG A 149 -12.10 11.79 -5.62
N ALA A 150 -11.87 12.82 -4.81
CA ALA A 150 -11.76 14.19 -5.27
C ALA A 150 -10.48 14.48 -6.06
N THR A 151 -9.43 13.65 -5.90
CA THR A 151 -8.08 13.90 -6.42
C THR A 151 -7.62 12.89 -7.47
N PHE A 152 -8.14 11.66 -7.43
CA PHE A 152 -7.86 10.63 -8.42
C PHE A 152 -9.03 10.49 -9.40
N PRO A 153 -8.75 10.40 -10.71
CA PRO A 153 -9.79 10.10 -11.69
C PRO A 153 -10.40 8.72 -11.40
N SER A 154 -11.69 8.56 -11.70
CA SER A 154 -12.34 7.25 -11.63
C SER A 154 -11.66 6.27 -12.58
N LEU A 155 -10.89 5.33 -12.03
CA LEU A 155 -10.22 4.28 -12.81
C LEU A 155 -11.24 3.36 -13.49
N ARG A 156 -12.44 3.22 -12.91
CA ARG A 156 -13.55 2.47 -13.52
C ARG A 156 -13.96 3.10 -14.85
N HIS A 157 -14.14 4.42 -14.89
CA HIS A 157 -14.51 5.14 -16.10
C HIS A 157 -13.34 5.22 -17.10
N LEU A 158 -12.11 5.39 -16.62
CA LEU A 158 -10.94 5.33 -17.50
C LEU A 158 -10.80 3.96 -18.19
N ARG A 159 -11.17 2.86 -17.53
CA ARG A 159 -11.14 1.52 -18.12
C ARG A 159 -12.23 1.30 -19.18
N SER A 160 -13.40 1.92 -19.04
CA SER A 160 -14.46 1.84 -20.06
C SER A 160 -14.15 2.68 -21.29
N ASP A 161 -13.45 3.79 -21.12
CA ASP A 161 -13.13 4.72 -22.22
C ASP A 161 -11.88 4.29 -23.02
N LEU A 162 -11.04 3.39 -22.48
CA LEU A 162 -9.83 2.87 -23.10
C LEU A 162 -9.98 1.44 -23.68
N GLY A 163 -11.16 0.84 -23.56
CA GLY A 163 -11.51 -0.46 -24.16
C GLY A 163 -12.22 -0.28 -25.49
#